data_AF-A0A363UJJ7-F1
#
_entry.id   AF-A0A363UJJ7-F1
#
_cell.length_a   1.000
_cell.length_b   1.000
_cell.length_c   1.000
_cell.angle_alpha   90.00
_cell.angle_beta   90.00
_cell.angle_gamma   90.00
#
_symmetry.space_group_name_H-M   'P 1'
#
loop_
_entity.id
_entity.type
_entity.pdbx_description
1 polymer ?
#
loop_
_entity_poly.entity_id
_entity_poly.type
_entity_poly.pdbx_seq_one_letter_code
_entity_poly.pdbx_strand_id
1 'polypeptide(L)'
;MTLNAFKFGIASAITAAILWLACSLLVMLMPAMMLSMSGEMVHMQLNEMGWHLTFTGVVVGLVAWSVSAGIAGWLLAAIYNRLQ
;
A
#
# COMPACT_ATOMS: atom_id res chain seq x y z
N MET A 1 -24.30 -5.06 -10.83
CA MET A 1 -24.37 -3.70 -10.24
C MET A 1 -23.39 -2.82 -11.00
N THR A 2 -23.76 -1.62 -11.43
CA THR A 2 -22.78 -0.74 -12.11
C THR A 2 -21.92 0.02 -11.11
N LEU A 3 -20.61 -0.23 -11.11
CA LEU A 3 -19.66 0.49 -10.26
C LEU A 3 -19.29 1.83 -10.87
N ASN A 4 -19.18 2.88 -10.05
CA ASN A 4 -18.55 4.11 -10.51
C ASN A 4 -17.03 3.95 -10.43
N ALA A 5 -16.40 3.67 -11.58
CA ALA A 5 -14.97 3.34 -11.63
C ALA A 5 -14.07 4.46 -11.08
N PHE A 6 -14.43 5.72 -11.31
CA PHE A 6 -13.66 6.86 -10.81
C PHE A 6 -13.73 6.99 -9.29
N LYS A 7 -14.95 6.92 -8.72
CA LYS A 7 -15.13 6.96 -7.27
C LYS A 7 -14.44 5.77 -6.58
N PHE A 8 -14.50 4.60 -7.20
CA PHE A 8 -13.84 3.40 -6.69
C PHE A 8 -12.31 3.56 -6.71
N GLY A 9 -11.74 4.03 -7.81
CA GLY A 9 -10.30 4.33 -7.90
C GLY A 9 -9.84 5.34 -6.84
N ILE A 10 -10.57 6.45 -6.64
CA ILE A 10 -10.25 7.42 -5.58
C ILE A 10 -10.31 6.77 -4.19
N ALA A 11 -11.34 5.97 -3.90
CA ALA A 11 -11.46 5.29 -2.62
C ALA A 11 -10.29 4.31 -2.38
N SER A 12 -9.85 3.59 -3.41
CA SER A 12 -8.66 2.72 -3.35
C SER A 12 -7.38 3.51 -3.06
N ALA A 13 -7.18 4.65 -3.74
CA ALA A 13 -6.02 5.51 -3.55
C ALA A 13 -5.94 6.07 -2.12
N ILE A 14 -7.06 6.56 -1.58
CA ILE A 14 -7.15 7.11 -0.22
C ILE A 14 -6.90 6.01 0.81
N THR A 15 -7.50 4.83 0.63
CA THR A 15 -7.28 3.69 1.54
C THR A 15 -5.81 3.28 1.58
N ALA A 16 -5.17 3.17 0.40
CA ALA A 16 -3.75 2.87 0.32
C ALA A 16 -2.87 3.96 0.96
N ALA A 17 -3.25 5.24 0.82
CA ALA A 17 -2.55 6.35 1.47
C ALA A 17 -2.56 6.21 3.00
N ILE A 18 -3.75 5.95 3.57
CA ILE A 18 -3.94 5.79 5.01
C ILE A 18 -3.14 4.60 5.53
N LEU A 19 -3.24 3.45 4.85
CA LEU A 19 -2.50 2.25 5.23
C LEU A 19 -0.99 2.47 5.15
N TRP A 20 -0.48 3.12 4.10
CA TRP A 20 0.94 3.41 3.96
C TRP A 20 1.47 4.28 5.11
N LEU A 21 0.74 5.33 5.48
CA LEU A 21 1.13 6.20 6.59
C LEU A 21 1.11 5.46 7.92
N ALA A 22 0.08 4.65 8.18
CA ALA A 22 -0.01 3.82 9.37
C ALA A 22 1.15 2.81 9.45
N CYS A 23 1.44 2.10 8.36
CA CYS A 23 2.55 1.14 8.29
C CYS A 23 3.90 1.84 8.47
N SER A 24 4.10 2.99 7.83
CA SER A 24 5.33 3.78 7.98
C SER A 24 5.55 4.21 9.44
N LEU A 25 4.48 4.63 10.11
CA LEU A 25 4.52 4.97 11.54
C LEU A 25 4.88 3.76 12.41
N LEU A 26 4.28 2.60 12.17
CA LEU A 26 4.60 1.38 12.91
C LEU A 26 6.06 0.96 12.73
N VAL A 27 6.57 1.04 11.49
CA VAL A 27 7.99 0.75 11.22
C VAL A 27 8.89 1.72 11.99
N MET A 28 8.55 3.01 12.08
CA MET A 28 9.30 4.00 12.89
C MET A 28 9.28 3.72 14.39
N LEU A 29 8.16 3.25 14.93
CA LEU A 29 8.02 2.99 16.36
C LEU A 29 8.63 1.64 16.78
N MET A 30 8.57 0.62 15.92
CA MET A 30 8.98 -0.75 16.24
C MET A 30 9.60 -1.50 15.03
N PRO A 31 10.80 -1.08 14.59
CA PRO A 31 11.47 -1.62 13.40
C PRO A 31 11.62 -3.14 13.40
N ALA A 32 12.21 -3.69 14.47
CA ALA A 32 12.60 -5.09 14.53
C ALA A 32 11.38 -6.02 14.49
N MET A 33 10.30 -5.63 15.17
CA MET A 33 9.05 -6.38 15.18
C MET A 33 8.39 -6.37 13.79
N MET A 34 8.34 -5.21 13.12
CA MET A 34 7.74 -5.10 11.79
C MET A 34 8.56 -5.85 10.72
N LEU A 35 9.89 -5.84 10.82
CA LEU A 35 10.78 -6.62 9.95
C LEU A 35 10.59 -8.13 10.15
N SER A 36 10.55 -8.60 11.40
CA SER A 36 10.30 -10.02 11.70
C SER A 36 8.93 -10.46 11.19
N MET A 37 7.88 -9.68 11.46
CA MET A 37 6.54 -9.99 10.96
C MET A 37 6.50 -10.04 9.43
N SER A 38 7.13 -9.08 8.75
CA SER A 38 7.20 -9.07 7.28
C SER A 38 7.93 -10.28 6.74
N GLY A 39 9.01 -10.71 7.41
CA GLY A 39 9.77 -11.90 7.07
C GLY A 39 8.94 -13.18 7.13
N GLU A 40 8.16 -13.35 8.20
CA GLU A 40 7.23 -14.47 8.34
C GLU A 40 6.20 -14.51 7.21
N MET A 41 5.62 -13.36 6.82
CA MET A 41 4.60 -13.28 5.76
C MET A 41 5.12 -13.68 4.38
N VAL A 42 6.37 -13.34 4.07
CA VAL A 42 6.99 -13.62 2.77
C VAL A 42 7.88 -14.85 2.79
N HIS A 43 7.87 -15.60 3.90
CA HIS A 43 8.69 -16.80 4.13
C HIS A 43 10.21 -16.55 3.94
N MET A 44 10.72 -15.41 4.42
CA MET A 44 12.13 -15.04 4.35
C MET A 44 12.67 -14.52 5.69
N GLN A 45 13.97 -14.75 5.96
CA GLN A 45 14.65 -14.18 7.13
C GLN A 45 15.10 -12.74 6.83
N LEU A 46 14.34 -11.76 7.30
CA LEU A 46 14.62 -10.33 7.07
C LEU A 46 15.25 -9.63 8.28
N ASN A 47 15.45 -10.33 9.41
CA ASN A 47 15.91 -9.74 10.67
C ASN A 47 17.33 -9.13 10.61
N GLU A 48 18.15 -9.56 9.64
CA GLU A 48 19.50 -9.04 9.41
C GLU A 48 19.50 -7.75 8.55
N MET A 49 18.34 -7.35 8.01
CA MET A 49 18.23 -6.13 7.21
C MET A 49 18.28 -4.89 8.10
N GLY A 50 19.21 -3.99 7.80
CA GLY A 50 19.32 -2.69 8.48
C GLY A 50 18.13 -1.77 8.22
N TRP A 51 18.06 -0.69 8.99
CA TRP A 51 17.05 0.35 8.82
C TRP A 51 17.15 1.04 7.45
N HIS A 52 16.04 1.08 6.70
CA HIS A 52 16.01 1.69 5.36
C HIS A 52 14.86 2.69 5.14
N LEU A 53 14.03 2.97 6.16
CA LEU A 53 12.93 3.92 6.01
C LEU A 53 13.43 5.36 6.19
N THR A 54 13.46 6.13 5.10
CA THR A 54 13.79 7.56 5.11
C THR A 54 12.53 8.40 4.92
N PHE A 55 12.55 9.67 5.35
CA PHE A 55 11.44 10.60 5.13
C PHE A 55 11.08 10.72 3.65
N THR A 56 12.10 10.85 2.78
CA THR A 56 11.90 10.86 1.32
C THR A 56 11.26 9.57 0.83
N GLY A 57 11.68 8.41 1.37
CA GLY A 57 11.06 7.12 1.06
C GLY A 57 9.58 7.06 1.45
N VAL A 58 9.20 7.65 2.60
CA VAL A 58 7.79 7.72 3.02
C VAL A 58 6.97 8.57 2.06
N VAL A 59 7.48 9.73 1.63
CA VAL A 59 6.75 10.62 0.70
C VAL A 59 6.64 10.00 -0.69
N VAL A 60 7.75 9.47 -1.23
CA VAL A 60 7.75 8.81 -2.54
C VAL A 60 6.85 7.57 -2.52
N GLY A 61 6.94 6.76 -1.47
CA GLY A 61 6.10 5.58 -1.28
C GLY A 61 4.62 5.95 -1.18
N LEU A 62 4.27 7.03 -0.47
CA LEU A 62 2.89 7.51 -0.35
C LEU A 62 2.30 7.80 -1.72
N VAL A 63 3.00 8.59 -2.53
CA VAL A 63 2.56 8.92 -3.90
C VAL A 63 2.48 7.67 -4.77
N ALA A 64 3.52 6.84 -4.77
CA ALA A 64 3.60 5.65 -5.60
C ALA A 64 2.49 4.64 -5.28
N TRP A 65 2.25 4.35 -3.99
CA TRP A 65 1.22 3.42 -3.56
C TRP A 65 -0.19 3.95 -3.80
N SER A 66 -0.45 5.22 -3.51
CA SER A 66 -1.76 5.83 -3.77
C SER A 66 -2.11 5.86 -5.25
N VAL A 67 -1.17 6.25 -6.11
CA VAL A 67 -1.39 6.28 -7.56
C VAL A 67 -1.61 4.86 -8.11
N SER A 68 -0.76 3.92 -7.71
CA SER A 68 -0.86 2.53 -8.17
C SER A 68 -2.18 1.88 -7.75
N ALA A 69 -2.57 2.04 -6.48
CA ALA A 69 -3.84 1.52 -5.97
C ALA A 69 -5.05 2.20 -6.63
N GLY A 70 -4.98 3.51 -6.88
CA GLY A 70 -6.05 4.24 -7.56
C GLY A 70 -6.28 3.78 -8.99
N ILE A 71 -5.19 3.60 -9.75
CA ILE A 71 -5.24 3.06 -11.12
C ILE A 71 -5.76 1.62 -11.09
N ALA A 72 -5.23 0.77 -10.22
CA ALA A 72 -5.67 -0.62 -10.09
C ALA A 72 -7.15 -0.73 -9.72
N GLY A 73 -7.63 0.08 -8.77
CA GLY A 73 -9.03 0.13 -8.38
C GLY A 73 -9.93 0.60 -9.52
N TRP A 74 -9.54 1.67 -10.22
CA TRP A 74 -10.27 2.16 -11.39
C TRP A 74 -10.37 1.09 -12.49
N LEU A 75 -9.25 0.44 -12.82
CA LEU A 75 -9.20 -0.64 -13.80
C LEU A 75 -10.11 -1.81 -13.40
N LEU A 76 -10.04 -2.24 -12.14
CA LEU A 76 -10.84 -3.34 -11.63
C LEU A 76 -12.34 -3.04 -11.76
N ALA A 77 -12.77 -1.84 -11.39
CA ALA A 77 -14.16 -1.42 -11.54
C ALA A 77 -14.58 -1.28 -13.02
N ALA A 78 -13.69 -0.78 -13.89
CA ALA A 78 -13.97 -0.65 -15.32
C ALA A 78 -14.12 -2.02 -15.99
N ILE A 79 -13.25 -2.98 -15.66
CA ILE A 79 -13.30 -4.36 -16.15
C ILE A 79 -14.55 -5.06 -15.62
N TYR A 80 -14.85 -4.93 -14.33
CA TYR A 80 -16.05 -5.50 -13.72
C TYR A 80 -17.33 -5.04 -14.45
N ASN A 81 -17.46 -3.74 -14.73
CA ASN A 81 -18.60 -3.20 -15.47
C ASN A 81 -18.70 -3.70 -16.92
N ARG A 82 -17.58 -4.13 -17.53
CA ARG A 82 -17.53 -4.65 -18.91
C ARG A 82 -17.85 -6.13 -18.99
N LEU A 83 -17.53 -6.89 -17.95
CA LEU A 83 -17.73 -8.34 -17.88
C LEU A 83 -19.07 -8.75 -17.28
N GLN A 84 -19.78 -7.80 -16.67
CA GLN A 84 -21.15 -7.97 -16.21
C GLN A 84 -22.14 -7.96 -17.39
#